data_AF-A0A9N8DK44-F1
#
_entry.id   AF-A0A9N8DK44-F1
#
_cell.length_a   1.000
_cell.length_b   1.000
_cell.length_c   1.000
_cell.angle_alpha   90.00
_cell.angle_beta   90.00
_cell.angle_gamma   90.00
#
_symmetry.space_group_name_H-M   'P 1'
#
loop_
_entity.id
_entity.type
_entity.pdbx_description
1 polymer ?
#
loop_
_entity_poly.entity_id
_entity_poly.type
_entity_poly.pdbx_seq_one_letter_code
_entity_poly.pdbx_strand_id
1 'polypeptide(L)'
;MDNIANETGSAGGHRIAGSFFLGLGAYCLLLHFRRARRCQKLQCETSYLPERDPAILRRSGVALIIAMVVAFCWEIPGGNASTNPYFRLLHEASYALFGLIGLASFLESKGLVPLDSNRSCLVMALFQSYMILSTYVASMNNRETHTEVPYRYGMLAKLCLAHSFVCAYSIWNPQNLVAFLTGHVLLIIEGAWLMYLGEYYACRIGVQPSTHLVDFYTYVFLFLFIVCLGMAGIATFNLTPSPEGGTQEETDYSVLVTKEGEREDDDPQLGRELLPSWSRQEAMDV
;
A
#
# COMPACT_ATOMS: atom_id res chain seq x y z
N MET A 1 3.69 -27.04 25.00
CA MET A 1 2.94 -25.89 24.42
C MET A 1 3.86 -24.69 24.19
N ASP A 2 4.92 -24.54 24.99
CA ASP A 2 5.90 -23.44 24.88
C ASP A 2 6.62 -23.32 23.52
N ASN A 3 6.79 -24.42 22.78
CA ASN A 3 7.50 -24.39 21.48
C ASN A 3 6.74 -23.63 20.38
N ILE A 4 5.40 -23.62 20.37
CA ILE A 4 4.63 -22.97 19.30
C ILE A 4 4.67 -21.44 19.45
N ALA A 5 4.63 -20.93 20.69
CA ALA A 5 4.77 -19.50 20.98
C ALA A 5 6.12 -18.96 20.50
N ASN A 6 7.18 -19.76 20.69
CA ASN A 6 8.54 -19.39 20.31
C ASN A 6 8.78 -19.44 18.80
N GLU A 7 7.95 -20.15 18.06
CA GLU A 7 8.10 -20.33 16.61
C GLU A 7 7.24 -19.39 15.78
N THR A 8 6.27 -18.67 16.35
CA THR A 8 5.23 -17.96 15.58
C THR A 8 5.14 -16.47 15.87
N GLY A 9 5.99 -15.96 16.76
CA GLY A 9 6.11 -14.54 17.08
C GLY A 9 5.08 -14.04 18.07
N SER A 10 5.23 -12.76 18.47
CA SER A 10 4.31 -12.22 19.46
C SER A 10 2.96 -11.87 18.82
N ALA A 11 1.87 -12.21 19.51
CA ALA A 11 0.53 -11.77 19.12
C ALA A 11 0.44 -10.24 19.05
N GLY A 12 1.18 -9.54 19.91
CA GLY A 12 1.29 -8.08 19.92
C GLY A 12 1.87 -7.51 18.63
N GLY A 13 3.00 -8.05 18.16
CA GLY A 13 3.65 -7.61 16.91
C GLY A 13 2.73 -7.76 15.70
N HIS A 14 2.03 -8.89 15.62
CA HIS A 14 1.02 -9.15 14.58
C HIS A 14 -0.16 -8.18 14.64
N ARG A 15 -0.70 -7.91 15.84
CA ARG A 15 -1.81 -6.96 16.02
C ARG A 15 -1.41 -5.53 15.66
N ILE A 16 -0.21 -5.09 16.04
CA ILE A 16 0.28 -3.73 15.74
C ILE A 16 0.43 -3.55 14.23
N ALA A 17 1.13 -4.46 13.56
CA ALA A 17 1.31 -4.42 12.11
C ALA A 17 -0.03 -4.53 11.37
N GLY A 18 -0.88 -5.48 11.80
CA GLY A 18 -2.20 -5.69 11.21
C GLY A 18 -3.12 -4.47 11.32
N SER A 19 -3.16 -3.84 12.50
CA SER A 19 -3.95 -2.63 12.74
C SER A 19 -3.47 -1.46 11.87
N PHE A 20 -2.16 -1.35 11.67
CA PHE A 20 -1.59 -0.31 10.81
C PHE A 20 -2.01 -0.50 9.34
N PHE A 21 -1.82 -1.69 8.77
CA PHE A 21 -2.20 -1.94 7.37
C PHE A 21 -3.71 -1.81 7.14
N LEU A 22 -4.52 -2.32 8.08
CA LEU A 22 -5.97 -2.18 8.03
C LEU A 22 -6.39 -0.70 8.08
N GLY A 23 -5.87 0.05 9.04
CA GLY A 23 -6.18 1.47 9.21
C GLY A 23 -5.73 2.32 8.01
N LEU A 24 -4.51 2.09 7.51
CA LEU A 24 -3.97 2.81 6.36
C LEU A 24 -4.75 2.49 5.08
N GLY A 25 -5.00 1.21 4.79
CA GLY A 25 -5.76 0.79 3.61
C GLY A 25 -7.18 1.36 3.62
N ALA A 26 -7.87 1.29 4.77
CA ALA A 26 -9.21 1.85 4.92
C ALA A 26 -9.23 3.39 4.78
N TYR A 27 -8.25 4.07 5.36
CA TYR A 27 -8.10 5.52 5.23
C TYR A 27 -7.90 5.94 3.77
N CYS A 28 -6.99 5.28 3.04
CA CYS A 28 -6.75 5.56 1.64
C CYS A 28 -8.01 5.32 0.79
N LEU A 29 -8.69 4.16 0.94
CA LEU A 29 -9.96 3.89 0.25
C LEU A 29 -11.01 4.98 0.52
N LEU A 30 -11.16 5.41 1.77
CA LEU A 30 -12.11 6.48 2.13
C LEU A 30 -11.76 7.81 1.45
N LEU A 31 -10.48 8.16 1.39
CA LEU A 31 -10.01 9.35 0.67
C LEU A 31 -10.31 9.25 -0.83
N HIS A 32 -10.12 8.08 -1.43
CA HIS A 32 -10.48 7.83 -2.82
C HIS A 32 -11.95 8.03 -3.09
N PHE A 33 -12.83 7.42 -2.29
CA PHE A 33 -14.27 7.59 -2.47
C PHE A 33 -14.70 9.05 -2.32
N ARG A 34 -14.10 9.79 -1.39
CA ARG A 34 -14.37 11.23 -1.22
C ARG A 34 -13.92 12.04 -2.43
N ARG A 35 -12.75 11.75 -3.01
CA ARG A 35 -12.24 12.45 -4.21
C ARG A 35 -12.99 12.07 -5.47
N ALA A 36 -13.32 10.80 -5.67
CA ALA A 36 -14.12 10.33 -6.80
C ALA A 36 -15.48 11.04 -6.87
N ARG A 37 -16.16 11.21 -5.73
CA ARG A 37 -17.42 11.97 -5.64
C ARG A 37 -17.25 13.47 -5.98
N ARG A 38 -16.07 14.05 -5.74
CA ARG A 38 -15.79 15.45 -6.13
C ARG A 38 -15.44 15.55 -7.62
N CYS A 39 -14.70 14.59 -8.17
CA CYS A 39 -14.29 14.58 -9.57
C CYS A 39 -15.46 14.32 -10.53
N GLN A 40 -16.45 13.49 -10.14
CA GLN A 40 -17.71 13.36 -10.88
C GLN A 40 -18.43 14.71 -11.08
N LYS A 41 -18.19 15.70 -10.21
CA LYS A 41 -18.75 17.04 -10.33
C LYS A 41 -17.89 18.01 -11.14
N LEU A 42 -16.63 17.68 -11.43
CA LEU A 42 -15.62 18.63 -11.90
C LEU A 42 -14.80 18.16 -13.12
N GLN A 43 -15.13 17.02 -13.75
CA GLN A 43 -14.46 16.50 -14.96
C GLN A 43 -12.91 16.55 -14.89
N CYS A 44 -12.32 16.07 -13.79
CA CYS A 44 -10.89 16.21 -13.54
C CYS A 44 -10.16 14.87 -13.75
N GLU A 45 -9.59 14.65 -14.93
CA GLU A 45 -8.92 13.40 -15.34
C GLU A 45 -7.64 13.08 -14.54
N THR A 46 -7.03 14.07 -13.89
CA THR A 46 -5.71 13.92 -13.25
C THR A 46 -5.73 13.84 -11.71
N SER A 47 -6.91 13.95 -11.08
CA SER A 47 -7.03 14.20 -9.63
C SER A 47 -7.26 12.94 -8.76
N TYR A 48 -7.24 11.73 -9.33
CA TYR A 48 -7.70 10.53 -8.63
C TYR A 48 -6.65 9.84 -7.74
N LEU A 49 -5.37 10.25 -7.76
CA LEU A 49 -4.31 9.68 -6.92
C LEU A 49 -4.03 10.55 -5.68
N PRO A 50 -4.63 10.27 -4.49
CA PRO A 50 -4.36 10.97 -3.24
C PRO A 50 -2.94 10.77 -2.73
N GLU A 51 -2.26 9.72 -3.19
CA GLU A 51 -0.86 9.50 -2.91
C GLU A 51 0.05 10.56 -3.55
N ARG A 52 -0.45 11.41 -4.46
CA ARG A 52 0.34 12.54 -4.99
C ARG A 52 0.25 13.80 -4.15
N ASP A 53 -0.58 13.83 -3.10
CA ASP A 53 -0.67 14.95 -2.19
C ASP A 53 0.53 14.93 -1.21
N PRO A 54 1.45 15.91 -1.27
CA PRO A 54 2.64 15.91 -0.42
C PRO A 54 2.30 15.90 1.07
N ALA A 55 1.18 16.52 1.47
CA ALA A 55 0.78 16.55 2.87
C ALA A 55 0.35 15.15 3.36
N ILE A 56 -0.31 14.37 2.50
CA ILE A 56 -0.72 13.00 2.80
C ILE A 56 0.52 12.10 2.86
N LEU A 57 1.37 12.12 1.83
CA LEU A 57 2.62 11.35 1.78
C LEU A 57 3.50 11.58 3.01
N ARG A 58 3.65 12.83 3.42
CA ARG A 58 4.43 13.18 4.61
C ARG A 58 3.84 12.58 5.88
N ARG A 59 2.52 12.72 6.07
CA ARG A 59 1.83 12.24 7.29
C ARG A 59 1.80 10.72 7.36
N SER A 60 1.44 10.04 6.26
CA SER A 60 1.43 8.58 6.19
C SER A 60 2.83 8.01 6.30
N GLY A 61 3.83 8.63 5.67
CA GLY A 61 5.23 8.22 5.74
C GLY A 61 5.78 8.29 7.17
N VAL A 62 5.58 9.41 7.86
CA VAL A 62 5.99 9.56 9.27
C VAL A 62 5.26 8.58 10.18
N ALA A 63 3.94 8.41 10.01
CA ALA A 63 3.16 7.46 10.79
C ALA A 63 3.65 6.01 10.60
N LEU A 64 3.98 5.63 9.35
CA LEU A 64 4.52 4.31 9.03
C LEU A 64 5.89 4.08 9.68
N ILE A 65 6.80 5.06 9.59
CA ILE A 65 8.12 4.96 10.25
C ILE A 65 7.94 4.76 11.76
N ILE A 66 7.10 5.57 12.41
CA ILE A 66 6.84 5.45 13.86
C ILE A 66 6.27 4.07 14.19
N ALA A 67 5.27 3.59 13.43
CA ALA A 67 4.66 2.28 13.65
C ALA A 67 5.69 1.14 13.52
N MET A 68 6.55 1.18 12.50
CA MET A 68 7.58 0.17 12.29
C MET A 68 8.66 0.22 13.37
N VAL A 69 9.08 1.40 13.82
CA VAL A 69 10.02 1.54 14.96
C VAL A 69 9.42 0.98 16.24
N VAL A 70 8.15 1.28 16.54
CA VAL A 70 7.46 0.74 17.72
C VAL A 70 7.35 -0.79 17.63
N ALA A 71 6.97 -1.34 16.47
CA ALA A 71 6.90 -2.79 16.27
C ALA A 71 8.28 -3.45 16.40
N PHE A 72 9.32 -2.84 15.85
CA PHE A 72 10.70 -3.29 15.97
C PHE A 72 11.17 -3.31 17.43
N CYS A 73 10.96 -2.23 18.17
CA CYS A 73 11.28 -2.15 19.59
C CYS A 73 10.46 -3.11 20.45
N TRP A 74 9.24 -3.47 20.03
CA TRP A 74 8.39 -4.44 20.73
C TRP A 74 8.86 -5.88 20.53
N GLU A 75 9.31 -6.24 19.33
CA GLU A 75 9.78 -7.59 19.02
C GLU A 75 11.20 -7.87 19.57
N ILE A 76 12.05 -6.85 19.79
CA ILE A 76 13.39 -7.04 20.37
C ILE A 76 13.35 -7.77 21.73
N PRO A 77 12.56 -7.33 22.74
CA PRO A 77 12.45 -8.01 24.02
C PRO A 77 11.79 -9.39 23.91
N GLY A 78 10.73 -9.51 23.09
CA GLY A 78 10.02 -10.78 22.88
C GLY A 78 10.87 -11.84 22.17
N GLY A 79 11.74 -11.41 21.26
CA GLY A 79 12.66 -12.26 20.51
C GLY A 79 13.86 -12.76 21.30
N ASN A 80 14.16 -12.22 22.48
CA ASN A 80 15.16 -12.81 23.39
C ASN A 80 14.66 -14.08 24.09
N ALA A 81 13.35 -14.35 24.05
CA ALA A 81 12.74 -15.56 24.58
C ALA A 81 12.50 -16.64 23.51
N SER A 82 12.57 -16.30 22.22
CA SER A 82 12.37 -17.26 21.14
C SER A 82 13.64 -18.06 20.86
N THR A 83 13.49 -19.36 20.60
CA THR A 83 14.62 -20.27 20.33
C THR A 83 15.08 -20.24 18.88
N ASN A 84 14.39 -19.51 17.98
CA ASN A 84 14.70 -19.47 16.55
C ASN A 84 15.10 -18.05 16.08
N PRO A 85 16.41 -17.78 15.89
CA PRO A 85 16.90 -16.46 15.47
C PRO A 85 16.45 -16.06 14.06
N TYR A 86 16.16 -17.03 13.17
CA TYR A 86 15.67 -16.74 11.82
C TYR A 86 14.28 -16.10 11.83
N PHE A 87 13.44 -16.50 12.77
CA PHE A 87 12.09 -15.95 12.89
C PHE A 87 12.13 -14.48 13.34
N ARG A 88 13.02 -14.15 14.27
CA ARG A 88 13.23 -12.77 14.71
C ARG A 88 13.75 -11.90 13.56
N LEU A 89 14.75 -12.39 12.83
CA LEU A 89 15.30 -11.70 11.67
C LEU A 89 14.22 -11.45 10.60
N LEU A 90 13.26 -12.37 10.44
CA LEU A 90 12.12 -12.22 9.52
C LEU A 90 11.26 -11.01 9.88
N HIS A 91 10.82 -10.89 11.13
CA HIS A 91 10.03 -9.73 11.59
C HIS A 91 10.83 -8.42 11.48
N GLU A 92 12.07 -8.42 11.96
CA GLU A 92 12.96 -7.26 11.93
C GLU A 92 13.21 -6.79 10.48
N ALA A 93 13.47 -7.71 9.56
CA ALA A 93 13.63 -7.41 8.14
C ALA A 93 12.33 -6.85 7.53
N SER A 94 11.17 -7.44 7.84
CA SER A 94 9.88 -6.92 7.39
C SER A 94 9.65 -5.49 7.90
N TYR A 95 9.84 -5.21 9.19
CA TYR A 95 9.66 -3.84 9.72
C TYR A 95 10.61 -2.85 9.09
N ALA A 96 11.87 -3.23 8.85
CA ALA A 96 12.83 -2.39 8.15
C ALA A 96 12.37 -2.07 6.72
N LEU A 97 11.91 -3.07 5.95
CA LEU A 97 11.39 -2.89 4.59
C LEU A 97 10.20 -1.92 4.57
N PHE A 98 9.21 -2.10 5.46
CA PHE A 98 8.06 -1.20 5.54
C PHE A 98 8.44 0.18 6.09
N GLY A 99 9.47 0.28 6.94
CA GLY A 99 10.06 1.56 7.37
C GLY A 99 10.67 2.34 6.20
N LEU A 100 11.33 1.65 5.27
CA LEU A 100 11.86 2.26 4.04
C LEU A 100 10.77 2.83 3.13
N ILE A 101 9.61 2.18 3.05
CA ILE A 101 8.44 2.74 2.34
C ILE A 101 8.03 4.08 2.98
N GLY A 102 7.99 4.13 4.31
CA GLY A 102 7.65 5.35 5.04
C GLY A 102 8.67 6.47 4.79
N LEU A 103 9.96 6.12 4.74
CA LEU A 103 11.03 7.05 4.39
C LEU A 103 10.91 7.54 2.94
N ALA A 104 10.67 6.64 1.98
CA ALA A 104 10.45 7.00 0.58
C ALA A 104 9.27 7.96 0.43
N SER A 105 8.14 7.68 1.12
CA SER A 105 6.97 8.56 1.16
C SER A 105 7.31 9.96 1.72
N PHE A 106 8.12 10.03 2.78
CA PHE A 106 8.56 11.30 3.34
C PHE A 106 9.49 12.08 2.40
N LEU A 107 10.46 11.41 1.78
CA LEU A 107 11.38 12.04 0.83
C LEU A 107 10.65 12.50 -0.45
N GLU A 108 9.70 11.71 -0.94
CA GLU A 108 8.88 12.03 -2.10
C GLU A 108 8.00 13.26 -1.82
N SER A 109 7.44 13.37 -0.60
CA SER A 109 6.68 14.56 -0.19
C SER A 109 7.50 15.86 -0.20
N LYS A 110 8.82 15.77 -0.17
CA LYS A 110 9.75 16.89 -0.25
C LYS A 110 10.33 17.09 -1.66
N GLY A 111 9.96 16.25 -2.62
CA GLY A 111 10.54 16.25 -3.96
C GLY A 111 12.02 15.83 -4.00
N LEU A 112 12.49 15.07 -2.99
CA LEU A 112 13.88 14.62 -2.90
C LEU A 112 14.13 13.29 -3.62
N VAL A 113 13.07 12.59 -4.02
CA VAL A 113 13.11 11.36 -4.83
C VAL A 113 12.07 11.44 -5.95
N PRO A 114 12.20 10.64 -7.02
CA PRO A 114 11.21 10.61 -8.11
C PRO A 114 9.78 10.34 -7.62
N LEU A 115 8.79 10.77 -8.41
CA LEU A 115 7.39 10.45 -8.17
C LEU A 115 7.17 8.92 -8.21
N ASP A 116 6.21 8.43 -7.42
CA ASP A 116 5.86 7.01 -7.28
C ASP A 116 7.01 6.16 -6.68
N SER A 117 8.01 6.79 -6.03
CA SER A 117 9.09 6.10 -5.31
C SER A 117 8.53 5.29 -4.14
N ASN A 118 7.58 5.85 -3.39
CA ASN A 118 6.93 5.15 -2.28
C ASN A 118 6.22 3.85 -2.72
N ARG A 119 5.51 3.89 -3.85
CA ARG A 119 4.79 2.75 -4.43
C ARG A 119 5.77 1.72 -4.99
N SER A 120 6.86 2.16 -5.62
CA SER A 120 7.94 1.28 -6.07
C SER A 120 8.61 0.57 -4.89
N CYS A 121 8.86 1.29 -3.79
CA CYS A 121 9.34 0.68 -2.55
C CYS A 121 8.33 -0.31 -1.95
N LEU A 122 7.02 -0.02 -2.01
CA LEU A 122 5.98 -0.95 -1.57
C LEU A 122 5.99 -2.25 -2.38
N VAL A 123 6.09 -2.19 -3.71
CA VAL A 123 6.23 -3.37 -4.58
C VAL A 123 7.43 -4.22 -4.12
N MET A 124 8.59 -3.59 -3.97
CA MET A 124 9.80 -4.31 -3.57
C MET A 124 9.68 -4.91 -2.16
N ALA A 125 9.09 -4.18 -1.21
CA ALA A 125 8.88 -4.66 0.16
C ALA A 125 7.91 -5.86 0.21
N LEU A 126 6.83 -5.82 -0.57
CA LEU A 126 5.87 -6.93 -0.67
C LEU A 126 6.49 -8.16 -1.33
N PHE A 127 7.23 -7.97 -2.43
CA PHE A 127 7.94 -9.07 -3.09
C PHE A 127 9.00 -9.69 -2.17
N GLN A 128 9.77 -8.87 -1.47
CA GLN A 128 10.77 -9.34 -0.51
C GLN A 128 10.10 -10.05 0.67
N SER A 129 8.95 -9.56 1.14
CA SER A 129 8.15 -10.23 2.18
C SER A 129 7.65 -11.59 1.72
N TYR A 130 7.20 -11.72 0.47
CA TYR A 130 6.87 -13.02 -0.13
C TYR A 130 8.06 -13.98 -0.10
N MET A 131 9.25 -13.54 -0.52
CA MET A 131 10.46 -14.37 -0.54
C MET A 131 10.81 -14.84 0.88
N ILE A 132 10.86 -13.91 1.83
CA ILE A 132 11.18 -14.18 3.24
C ILE A 132 10.16 -15.16 3.85
N LEU A 133 8.87 -14.90 3.69
CA LEU A 133 7.80 -15.76 4.22
C LEU A 133 7.79 -17.14 3.57
N SER A 134 8.08 -17.24 2.27
CA SER A 134 8.15 -18.52 1.55
C SER A 134 9.32 -19.37 2.02
N THR A 135 10.50 -18.76 2.21
CA THR A 135 11.66 -19.44 2.79
C THR A 135 11.36 -19.94 4.21
N TYR A 136 10.69 -19.11 5.00
CA TYR A 136 10.28 -19.48 6.35
C TYR A 136 9.30 -20.67 6.36
N VAL A 137 8.27 -20.65 5.51
CA VAL A 137 7.34 -21.78 5.33
C VAL A 137 8.06 -23.06 4.92
N ALA A 138 9.02 -22.97 3.98
CA ALA A 138 9.83 -24.10 3.56
C ALA A 138 10.68 -24.67 4.72
N SER A 139 11.23 -23.79 5.58
CA SER A 139 12.00 -24.22 6.76
C SER A 139 11.15 -24.95 7.80
N MET A 140 9.87 -24.59 7.92
CA MET A 140 8.94 -25.22 8.86
C MET A 140 8.38 -26.55 8.35
N ASN A 141 8.18 -26.70 7.04
CA ASN A 141 7.70 -27.97 6.47
C ASN A 141 8.64 -29.16 6.72
N ASN A 142 9.92 -28.90 6.99
CA ASN A 142 10.90 -29.92 7.37
C ASN A 142 10.76 -30.38 8.83
N ARG A 143 9.89 -29.74 9.63
CA ARG A 143 9.58 -30.10 11.01
C ARG A 143 8.18 -30.73 11.01
N GLU A 144 8.10 -32.05 11.10
CA GLU A 144 6.86 -32.87 10.97
C GLU A 144 5.73 -32.56 11.98
N THR A 145 5.85 -31.52 12.79
CA THR A 145 5.05 -31.35 14.01
C THR A 145 3.83 -30.45 13.86
N HIS A 146 3.76 -29.53 12.88
CA HIS A 146 2.65 -28.56 12.79
C HIS A 146 2.30 -28.16 11.34
N THR A 147 1.37 -28.86 10.68
CA THR A 147 0.96 -28.56 9.29
C THR A 147 0.18 -27.25 9.13
N GLU A 148 -0.44 -26.73 10.18
CA GLU A 148 -1.29 -25.53 10.09
C GLU A 148 -0.51 -24.21 10.04
N VAL A 149 0.65 -24.12 10.71
CA VAL A 149 1.45 -22.88 10.77
C VAL A 149 2.07 -22.54 9.41
N PRO A 150 2.76 -23.46 8.72
CA PRO A 150 3.27 -23.22 7.37
C PRO A 150 2.17 -22.86 6.39
N TYR A 151 0.97 -23.45 6.53
CA TYR A 151 -0.17 -23.11 5.69
C TYR A 151 -0.59 -21.64 5.83
N ARG A 152 -0.76 -21.14 7.07
CA ARG A 152 -1.23 -19.75 7.29
C ARG A 152 -0.22 -18.70 6.87
N TYR A 153 1.07 -18.91 7.15
CA TYR A 153 2.13 -18.03 6.66
C TYR A 153 2.34 -18.15 5.15
N GLY A 154 2.11 -19.34 4.56
CA GLY A 154 2.13 -19.54 3.12
C GLY A 154 1.01 -18.79 2.39
N MET A 155 -0.16 -18.68 3.01
CA MET A 155 -1.25 -17.82 2.50
C MET A 155 -0.88 -16.34 2.55
N LEU A 156 -0.28 -15.88 3.66
CA LEU A 156 0.22 -14.49 3.75
C LEU A 156 1.29 -14.19 2.69
N ALA A 157 2.22 -15.12 2.45
CA ALA A 157 3.24 -14.97 1.41
C ALA A 157 2.60 -14.77 0.02
N LYS A 158 1.61 -15.61 -0.33
CA LYS A 158 0.88 -15.50 -1.61
C LYS A 158 0.11 -14.19 -1.73
N LEU A 159 -0.47 -13.69 -0.63
CA LEU A 159 -1.13 -12.38 -0.59
C LEU A 159 -0.13 -11.27 -0.90
N CYS A 160 1.04 -11.25 -0.26
CA CYS A 160 2.10 -10.27 -0.54
C CYS A 160 2.56 -10.31 -2.00
N LEU A 161 2.69 -11.51 -2.59
CA LEU A 161 3.05 -11.65 -3.99
C LEU A 161 1.97 -11.06 -4.92
N ALA A 162 0.70 -11.40 -4.68
CA ALA A 162 -0.42 -10.86 -5.47
C ALA A 162 -0.50 -9.34 -5.33
N HIS A 163 -0.35 -8.81 -4.12
CA HIS A 163 -0.34 -7.38 -3.85
C HIS A 163 0.82 -6.67 -4.54
N SER A 164 2.02 -7.26 -4.52
CA SER A 164 3.18 -6.74 -5.26
C SER A 164 2.88 -6.58 -6.76
N PHE A 165 2.29 -7.60 -7.40
CA PHE A 165 1.94 -7.54 -8.82
C PHE A 165 0.86 -6.50 -9.12
N VAL A 166 -0.18 -6.41 -8.27
CA VAL A 166 -1.23 -5.41 -8.41
C VAL A 166 -0.68 -3.99 -8.28
N CYS A 167 0.19 -3.75 -7.30
CA CYS A 167 0.87 -2.47 -7.12
C CYS A 167 1.76 -2.15 -8.32
N ALA A 168 2.58 -3.08 -8.79
CA ALA A 168 3.44 -2.89 -9.96
C ALA A 168 2.62 -2.56 -11.21
N TYR A 169 1.54 -3.30 -11.44
CA TYR A 169 0.62 -3.04 -12.55
C TYR A 169 -0.06 -1.67 -12.43
N SER A 170 -0.44 -1.26 -11.21
CA SER A 170 -1.01 0.08 -10.98
C SER A 170 -0.01 1.23 -11.19
N ILE A 171 1.30 0.98 -11.05
CA ILE A 171 2.35 1.97 -11.37
C ILE A 171 2.52 2.05 -12.89
N TRP A 172 2.59 0.89 -13.57
CA TRP A 172 2.73 0.82 -15.02
C TRP A 172 1.51 1.39 -15.76
N ASN A 173 0.31 1.14 -15.25
CA ASN A 173 -0.94 1.66 -15.80
C ASN A 173 -1.67 2.54 -14.76
N PRO A 174 -1.22 3.81 -14.57
CA PRO A 174 -1.75 4.68 -13.53
C PRO A 174 -3.24 5.01 -13.74
N GLN A 175 -3.72 4.98 -14.98
CA GLN A 175 -5.13 5.23 -15.32
C GLN A 175 -6.07 4.11 -14.87
N ASN A 176 -5.54 2.92 -14.55
CA ASN A 176 -6.35 1.80 -14.12
C ASN A 176 -6.76 1.94 -12.64
N LEU A 177 -7.91 2.60 -12.42
CA LEU A 177 -8.50 2.78 -11.10
C LEU A 177 -8.73 1.45 -10.36
N VAL A 178 -9.07 0.38 -11.08
CA VAL A 178 -9.36 -0.93 -10.50
C VAL A 178 -8.10 -1.51 -9.87
N ALA A 179 -6.98 -1.49 -10.59
CA ALA A 179 -5.70 -1.96 -10.08
C ALA A 179 -5.29 -1.19 -8.82
N PHE A 180 -5.46 0.13 -8.88
CA PHE A 180 -5.16 1.01 -7.76
C PHE A 180 -6.03 0.70 -6.53
N LEU A 181 -7.35 0.61 -6.68
CA LEU A 181 -8.27 0.25 -5.58
C LEU A 181 -8.01 -1.16 -5.04
N THR A 182 -7.68 -2.11 -5.93
CA THR A 182 -7.37 -3.50 -5.57
C THR A 182 -6.13 -3.56 -4.68
N GLY A 183 -5.11 -2.72 -4.92
CA GLY A 183 -3.94 -2.62 -4.05
C GLY A 183 -4.32 -2.28 -2.61
N HIS A 184 -5.15 -1.25 -2.39
CA HIS A 184 -5.60 -0.91 -1.03
C HIS A 184 -6.49 -1.97 -0.40
N VAL A 185 -7.33 -2.66 -1.18
CA VAL A 185 -8.11 -3.79 -0.68
C VAL A 185 -7.19 -4.92 -0.23
N LEU A 186 -6.15 -5.23 -0.99
CA LEU A 186 -5.14 -6.22 -0.61
C LEU A 186 -4.37 -5.80 0.65
N LEU A 187 -4.05 -4.51 0.82
CA LEU A 187 -3.45 -4.01 2.06
C LEU A 187 -4.35 -4.22 3.29
N ILE A 188 -5.66 -3.98 3.16
CA ILE A 188 -6.63 -4.27 4.24
C ILE A 188 -6.67 -5.76 4.52
N ILE A 189 -6.65 -6.58 3.47
CA ILE A 189 -6.68 -8.03 3.59
C ILE A 189 -5.45 -8.55 4.34
N GLU A 190 -4.26 -8.08 3.97
CA GLU A 190 -3.02 -8.40 4.66
C GLU A 190 -3.06 -7.98 6.13
N GLY A 191 -3.54 -6.77 6.41
CA GLY A 191 -3.69 -6.26 7.77
C GLY A 191 -4.59 -7.13 8.64
N ALA A 192 -5.74 -7.52 8.12
CA ALA A 192 -6.66 -8.40 8.85
C ALA A 192 -6.13 -9.84 8.95
N TRP A 193 -5.39 -10.35 7.95
CA TRP A 193 -4.74 -11.66 8.04
C TRP A 193 -3.67 -11.68 9.15
N LEU A 194 -2.90 -10.60 9.30
CA LEU A 194 -1.96 -10.44 10.40
C LEU A 194 -2.68 -10.39 11.75
N MET A 195 -3.80 -9.68 11.87
CA MET A 195 -4.61 -9.70 13.10
C MET A 195 -5.11 -11.12 13.42
N TYR A 196 -5.61 -11.85 12.41
CA TYR A 196 -6.03 -13.24 12.55
C TYR A 196 -4.88 -14.14 13.04
N LEU A 197 -3.68 -14.00 12.47
CA LEU A 197 -2.49 -14.72 12.95
C LEU A 197 -2.20 -14.41 14.43
N GLY A 198 -2.21 -13.12 14.80
CA GLY A 198 -1.99 -12.69 16.18
C GLY A 198 -2.99 -13.31 17.16
N GLU A 199 -4.28 -13.30 16.84
CA GLU A 199 -5.32 -13.92 17.67
C GLU A 199 -5.21 -15.44 17.72
N TYR A 200 -4.98 -16.08 16.56
CA TYR A 200 -4.83 -17.53 16.47
C TYR A 200 -3.70 -18.02 17.39
N TYR A 201 -2.56 -17.31 17.40
CA TYR A 201 -1.44 -17.65 18.29
C TYR A 201 -1.74 -17.33 19.75
N ALA A 202 -2.41 -16.22 20.05
CA ALA A 202 -2.86 -15.92 21.42
C ALA A 202 -3.77 -17.03 21.98
N CYS A 203 -4.73 -17.51 21.19
CA CYS A 203 -5.61 -18.64 21.54
C CYS A 203 -4.81 -19.91 21.88
N ARG A 204 -3.84 -20.28 21.03
CA ARG A 204 -3.05 -21.52 21.18
C ARG A 204 -2.16 -21.53 22.42
N ILE A 205 -1.77 -20.36 22.94
CA ILE A 205 -0.91 -20.21 24.11
C ILE A 205 -1.74 -20.19 25.42
N GLY A 206 -3.06 -20.40 25.34
CA GLY A 206 -3.92 -20.48 26.53
C GLY A 206 -4.28 -19.12 27.14
N VAL A 207 -3.92 -18.02 26.47
CA VAL A 207 -4.43 -16.67 26.79
C VAL A 207 -5.85 -16.60 26.25
N GLN A 208 -6.86 -17.12 26.98
CA GLN A 208 -8.25 -17.22 26.54
C GLN A 208 -8.72 -15.98 25.74
N PRO A 209 -8.96 -16.12 24.43
CA PRO A 209 -9.83 -15.19 23.72
C PRO A 209 -11.16 -15.93 23.60
N SER A 210 -12.28 -15.22 23.82
CA SER A 210 -13.57 -15.76 23.46
C SER A 210 -13.51 -16.17 21.99
N THR A 211 -13.67 -17.46 21.69
CA THR A 211 -13.65 -18.05 20.33
C THR A 211 -14.53 -17.29 19.34
N HIS A 212 -15.58 -16.63 19.83
CA HIS A 212 -16.47 -15.74 19.10
C HIS A 212 -15.79 -14.50 18.47
N LEU A 213 -14.67 -14.02 19.02
CA LEU A 213 -13.98 -12.82 18.51
C LEU A 213 -13.16 -13.13 17.24
N VAL A 214 -12.57 -14.33 17.16
CA VAL A 214 -11.82 -14.79 15.98
C VAL A 214 -12.78 -15.04 14.82
N ASP A 215 -13.87 -15.75 15.07
CA ASP A 215 -14.92 -15.96 14.08
C ASP A 215 -15.53 -14.62 13.62
N PHE A 216 -15.78 -13.70 14.55
CA PHE A 216 -16.26 -12.36 14.23
C PHE A 216 -15.31 -11.60 13.30
N TYR A 217 -13.99 -11.58 13.57
CA TYR A 217 -13.03 -10.93 12.68
C TYR A 217 -12.99 -11.59 11.31
N THR A 218 -13.06 -12.92 11.23
CA THR A 218 -13.10 -13.64 9.95
C THR A 218 -14.37 -13.35 9.15
N TYR A 219 -15.55 -13.26 9.80
CA TYR A 219 -16.81 -12.92 9.13
C TYR A 219 -16.90 -11.45 8.74
N VAL A 220 -16.44 -10.53 9.61
CA VAL A 220 -16.33 -9.10 9.28
C VAL A 220 -15.34 -8.89 8.13
N PHE A 221 -14.25 -9.64 8.11
CA PHE A 221 -13.28 -9.65 7.02
C PHE A 221 -13.87 -10.13 5.69
N LEU A 222 -14.56 -11.29 5.70
CA LEU A 222 -15.20 -11.84 4.50
C LEU A 222 -16.29 -10.87 3.99
N PHE A 223 -17.04 -10.26 4.91
CA PHE A 223 -18.05 -9.26 4.59
C PHE A 223 -17.45 -7.99 3.99
N LEU A 224 -16.42 -7.40 4.61
CA LEU A 224 -15.73 -6.23 4.08
C LEU A 224 -15.10 -6.51 2.71
N PHE A 225 -14.51 -7.70 2.53
CA PHE A 225 -13.96 -8.13 1.25
C PHE A 225 -15.04 -8.20 0.15
N ILE A 226 -16.17 -8.85 0.42
CA ILE A 226 -17.30 -8.95 -0.52
C ILE A 226 -17.90 -7.57 -0.82
N VAL A 227 -18.05 -6.71 0.19
CA VAL A 227 -18.54 -5.33 0.01
C VAL A 227 -17.57 -4.49 -0.80
N CYS A 228 -16.26 -4.61 -0.58
CA CYS A 228 -15.24 -3.91 -1.36
C CYS A 228 -15.21 -4.39 -2.82
N LEU A 229 -15.33 -5.71 -3.08
CA LEU A 229 -15.44 -6.25 -4.43
C LEU A 229 -16.73 -5.79 -5.13
N GLY A 230 -17.86 -5.77 -4.43
CA GLY A 230 -19.13 -5.26 -4.96
C GLY A 230 -19.06 -3.78 -5.29
N MET A 231 -18.45 -2.97 -4.42
CA MET A 231 -18.25 -1.53 -4.65
C MET A 231 -17.28 -1.27 -5.81
N ALA A 232 -16.21 -2.06 -5.96
CA ALA A 232 -15.31 -1.98 -7.08
C ALA A 232 -16.02 -2.35 -8.40
N GLY A 233 -16.82 -3.43 -8.40
CA GLY A 233 -17.63 -3.86 -9.54
C GLY A 233 -18.68 -2.82 -9.97
N ILE A 234 -19.39 -2.22 -9.02
CA ILE A 234 -20.39 -1.17 -9.29
C ILE A 234 -19.71 0.12 -9.78
N ALA A 235 -18.54 0.46 -9.24
CA ALA A 235 -17.77 1.60 -9.72
C ALA A 235 -17.29 1.39 -11.17
N THR A 236 -16.88 0.17 -11.55
CA THR A 236 -16.52 -0.14 -12.94
C THR A 236 -17.70 -0.09 -13.90
N PHE A 237 -18.86 -0.61 -13.49
CA PHE A 237 -20.07 -0.63 -14.35
C PHE A 237 -20.64 0.76 -14.62
N ASN A 238 -20.51 1.69 -13.66
CA ASN A 238 -20.99 3.06 -13.79
C ASN A 238 -19.99 4.01 -14.47
N LEU A 239 -18.76 3.55 -14.74
CA LEU A 239 -17.73 4.33 -15.43
C LEU A 239 -17.56 3.95 -16.89
N THR A 240 -18.15 2.85 -17.36
CA THR A 240 -18.33 2.62 -18.80
C THR A 240 -19.32 3.66 -19.33
N PRO A 241 -18.89 4.66 -20.13
CA PRO A 241 -19.84 5.52 -20.79
C PRO A 241 -20.77 4.64 -21.62
N SER A 242 -22.07 4.81 -21.43
CA SER A 242 -23.05 4.18 -22.33
C SER A 242 -22.67 4.59 -23.76
N PRO A 243 -22.55 3.66 -24.71
CA PRO A 243 -22.25 3.97 -26.11
C PRO A 243 -23.46 4.61 -26.82
N GLU A 244 -24.25 5.40 -26.09
CA GLU A 244 -25.37 6.14 -26.63
C GLU A 244 -24.86 7.45 -27.24
N GLY A 245 -24.53 7.33 -28.54
CA GLY A 245 -24.93 8.33 -29.53
C GLY A 245 -24.47 9.76 -29.28
N GLY A 246 -23.16 9.99 -29.33
CA GLY A 246 -22.59 11.32 -29.49
C GLY A 246 -21.96 11.43 -30.88
N THR A 247 -22.66 12.11 -31.77
CA THR A 247 -22.16 12.68 -33.03
C THR A 247 -20.73 13.20 -32.90
N GLN A 248 -19.89 12.94 -33.91
CA GLN A 248 -18.60 13.59 -34.12
C GLN A 248 -18.80 15.12 -34.13
N GLU A 249 -18.72 15.77 -32.98
CA GLU A 249 -18.26 17.16 -32.93
C GLU A 249 -16.75 17.10 -33.08
N GLU A 250 -16.35 17.22 -34.33
CA GLU A 250 -15.00 17.56 -34.77
C GLU A 250 -14.67 18.94 -34.15
N THR A 251 -14.15 18.93 -32.91
CA THR A 251 -13.54 20.13 -32.32
C THR A 251 -12.32 20.48 -33.16
N ASP A 252 -12.54 21.43 -34.06
CA ASP A 252 -11.58 22.06 -34.93
C ASP A 252 -10.54 22.81 -34.08
N TYR A 253 -9.42 22.15 -33.79
CA TYR A 253 -8.28 22.72 -33.06
C TYR A 253 -7.44 23.69 -33.92
N SER A 254 -7.94 24.13 -35.08
CA SER A 254 -7.17 24.94 -36.03
C SER A 254 -7.15 26.46 -35.74
N VAL A 255 -7.82 26.98 -34.71
CA VAL A 255 -8.04 28.43 -34.56
C VAL A 255 -7.20 29.13 -33.47
N LEU A 256 -6.31 28.45 -32.73
CA LEU A 256 -5.52 29.11 -31.66
C LEU A 256 -4.02 29.29 -31.95
N VAL A 257 -3.58 29.18 -33.20
CA VAL A 257 -2.24 29.58 -33.62
C VAL A 257 -2.34 30.68 -34.68
N THR A 258 -2.60 31.92 -34.24
CA THR A 258 -2.23 33.17 -34.95
C THR A 258 -2.77 34.38 -34.19
N LYS A 259 -2.13 34.71 -33.05
CA LYS A 259 -2.12 36.09 -32.53
C LYS A 259 -1.05 36.29 -31.44
N GLU A 260 0.17 35.87 -31.72
CA GLU A 260 1.36 36.43 -31.07
C GLU A 260 2.18 37.14 -32.15
N GLY A 261 1.69 38.32 -32.50
CA GLY A 261 2.39 39.31 -33.30
C GLY A 261 2.06 40.67 -32.70
N GLU A 262 3.10 41.41 -32.33
CA GLU A 262 3.11 42.83 -31.97
C GLU A 262 2.71 43.19 -30.52
N ARG A 263 3.70 43.07 -29.64
CA ARG A 263 4.01 44.17 -28.70
C ARG A 263 5.53 44.26 -28.52
N GLU A 264 6.14 45.02 -29.42
CA GLU A 264 7.28 45.87 -29.07
C GLU A 264 6.83 46.79 -27.94
N ASP A 265 7.52 46.75 -26.80
CA ASP A 265 8.00 47.97 -26.14
C ASP A 265 9.01 47.59 -25.06
N ASP A 266 10.11 48.32 -25.10
CA ASP A 266 11.30 48.23 -24.28
C ASP A 266 11.02 48.32 -22.77
N ASP A 267 11.57 47.39 -22.00
CA ASP A 267 11.99 47.71 -20.64
C ASP A 267 13.21 46.86 -20.22
N PRO A 268 14.42 47.45 -20.15
CA PRO A 268 15.60 46.76 -19.65
C PRO A 268 15.68 46.93 -18.13
N GLN A 269 15.94 45.81 -17.45
CA GLN A 269 16.35 45.70 -16.05
C GLN A 269 15.22 45.70 -15.00
N LEU A 270 14.80 44.49 -14.61
CA LEU A 270 14.81 44.16 -13.19
C LEU A 270 15.02 42.65 -12.98
N GLY A 271 15.96 42.35 -12.09
CA GLY A 271 16.58 41.05 -11.87
C GLY A 271 15.60 39.88 -11.66
N ARG A 272 15.75 38.88 -12.53
CA ARG A 272 15.38 37.49 -12.28
C ARG A 272 16.26 36.95 -11.13
N GLU A 273 15.67 36.73 -9.96
CA GLU A 273 16.13 35.64 -9.09
C GLU A 273 15.58 34.34 -9.66
N LEU A 274 16.51 33.59 -10.24
CA LEU A 274 16.33 32.30 -10.90
C LEU A 274 15.96 31.23 -9.86
N LEU A 275 14.69 30.82 -9.85
CA LEU A 275 14.34 29.47 -9.40
C LEU A 275 14.81 28.49 -10.49
N PRO A 276 15.56 27.41 -10.18
CA PRO A 276 16.02 26.48 -11.19
C PRO A 276 14.83 25.73 -11.76
N SER A 277 14.53 25.97 -13.03
CA SER A 277 13.67 25.12 -13.83
C SER A 277 14.39 23.79 -14.04
N TRP A 278 14.04 22.78 -13.26
CA TRP A 278 14.42 21.40 -13.56
C TRP A 278 13.65 20.97 -14.80
N SER A 279 14.30 21.14 -15.94
CA SER A 279 13.86 20.72 -17.26
C SER A 279 13.74 19.20 -17.28
N ARG A 280 12.52 18.72 -17.52
CA ARG A 280 12.22 17.40 -18.05
C ARG A 280 12.82 17.28 -19.46
N GLN A 281 14.11 16.98 -19.59
CA GLN A 281 14.65 16.65 -20.91
C GLN A 281 15.92 15.80 -20.93
N GLU A 282 16.28 15.16 -19.81
CA GLU A 282 17.38 14.18 -19.78
C GLU A 282 16.92 12.91 -19.07
N ALA A 283 16.06 12.15 -19.74
CA ALA A 283 15.75 10.76 -19.38
C ALA A 283 15.32 9.96 -20.62
N MET A 284 16.02 10.17 -21.73
CA MET A 284 16.08 9.24 -22.86
C MET A 284 17.47 9.41 -23.46
N ASP A 285 18.44 8.69 -22.90
CA ASP A 285 19.68 8.20 -23.53
C ASP A 285 20.63 7.68 -22.44
N VAL A 286 20.25 6.59 -21.76
CA VAL A 286 21.13 5.55 -21.20
C VAL A 286 20.37 4.23 -21.16
#